data_AF-A0A3D1ZT68-F1
#
_entry.id   AF-A0A3D1ZT68-F1
#
_cell.length_a   1.000
_cell.length_b   1.000
_cell.length_c   1.000
_cell.angle_alpha   90.00
_cell.angle_beta   90.00
_cell.angle_gamma   90.00
#
_symmetry.space_group_name_H-M   'P 1'
#
loop_
_entity.id
_entity.type
_entity.pdbx_description
1 polymer ?
#
loop_
_entity_poly.entity_id
_entity_poly.type
_entity_poly.pdbx_seq_one_letter_code
_entity_poly.pdbx_strand_id
1 'polypeptide(L)'
;MSTLEFFHSRRLPTLLDQDASCAKYRVPALTVSHFILGAGDHISIVDPEGLQEVQMQVFDTRNQSANQLLVDATRDATSELNKWLQSNTPLTFEQQDGIRLAGDTSLAGQRTSFTIEHSLSLYVA
;
A
#
# COMPACT_ATOMS: atom_id res chain seq x y z
N MET A 1 -4.49 -11.07 21.64
CA MET A 1 -4.74 -9.84 20.86
C MET A 1 -3.38 -9.31 20.45
N SER A 2 -2.98 -9.54 19.20
CA SER A 2 -1.72 -9.01 18.65
C SER A 2 -1.91 -7.52 18.38
N THR A 3 -1.21 -6.69 19.14
CA THR A 3 -1.11 -5.26 18.92
C THR A 3 -0.43 -5.03 17.57
N LEU A 4 -1.07 -4.27 16.68
CA LEU A 4 -0.44 -3.78 15.45
C LEU A 4 0.69 -2.81 15.85
N GLU A 5 1.94 -3.22 15.66
CA GLU A 5 3.10 -2.35 15.82
C GLU A 5 3.32 -1.55 14.53
N PHE A 6 3.03 -0.25 14.56
CA PHE A 6 3.34 0.67 13.47
C PHE A 6 4.76 1.24 13.66
N PHE A 7 5.68 0.92 12.76
CA PHE A 7 7.01 1.53 12.72
C PHE A 7 6.98 2.77 11.83
N HIS A 8 7.27 3.95 12.38
CA HIS A 8 7.20 5.22 11.63
C HIS A 8 8.49 6.04 11.71
N SER A 9 8.86 6.67 10.60
CA SER A 9 9.79 7.81 10.59
C SER A 9 9.00 9.10 10.81
N ARG A 10 9.02 9.63 12.04
CA ARG A 10 8.56 10.95 12.53
C ARG A 10 7.13 11.44 12.24
N ARG A 11 6.37 10.91 11.27
CA ARG A 11 4.96 11.26 11.04
C ARG A 11 4.16 9.98 10.79
N LEU A 12 3.07 9.80 11.54
CA LEU A 12 2.12 8.70 11.35
C LEU A 12 1.10 9.05 10.27
N PRO A 13 0.49 8.05 9.61
CA PRO A 13 -0.72 8.26 8.83
C PRO A 13 -1.75 9.02 9.66
N THR A 14 -2.28 10.11 9.11
CA THR A 14 -3.26 10.94 9.80
C THR A 14 -4.65 10.63 9.26
N LEU A 15 -5.59 10.28 10.13
CA LEU A 15 -7.00 10.18 9.74
C LEU A 15 -7.50 11.59 9.37
N LEU A 16 -7.91 11.75 8.12
CA LEU A 16 -8.44 13.01 7.61
C LEU A 16 -9.95 13.10 7.77
N ASP A 17 -10.64 12.00 7.49
CA ASP A 17 -12.09 11.91 7.51
C ASP A 17 -12.52 10.47 7.75
N GLN A 18 -13.66 10.27 8.39
CA GLN A 18 -14.26 8.95 8.60
C GLN A 18 -15.77 9.05 8.70
N ASP A 19 -16.46 8.24 7.89
CA ASP A 19 -17.87 7.96 8.03
C ASP A 19 -18.11 6.46 8.29
N ALA A 20 -19.38 6.05 8.28
CA ALA A 20 -19.76 4.66 8.54
C ALA A 20 -19.26 3.65 7.48
N SER A 21 -18.83 4.14 6.31
CA SER A 21 -18.46 3.35 5.13
C SER A 21 -17.02 3.54 4.67
N CYS A 22 -16.34 4.60 5.11
CA CYS A 22 -15.03 4.97 4.61
C CYS A 22 -14.18 5.65 5.68
N ALA A 23 -12.89 5.31 5.72
CA ALA A 23 -11.87 6.04 6.47
C ALA A 23 -10.79 6.53 5.50
N LYS A 24 -10.50 7.82 5.54
CA LYS A 24 -9.51 8.48 4.67
C LYS A 24 -8.27 8.82 5.47
N TYR A 25 -7.11 8.31 5.04
CA TYR A 25 -5.83 8.58 5.68
C TYR A 25 -4.91 9.38 4.76
N ARG A 26 -4.15 10.32 5.33
CA ARG A 26 -2.98 10.91 4.66
C ARG A 26 -1.76 10.08 5.01
N VAL A 27 -1.15 9.45 4.01
CA VAL A 27 0.16 8.81 4.13
C VAL A 27 1.24 9.89 3.96
N PRO A 28 2.15 10.06 4.94
CA PRO A 28 3.28 10.98 4.79
C PRO A 28 4.26 10.49 3.73
N ALA A 29 4.87 11.42 2.99
CA ALA A 29 5.94 11.09 2.06
C ALA A 29 7.10 10.38 2.77
N LEU A 30 7.78 9.48 2.05
CA LEU A 30 8.95 8.72 2.53
C LEU A 30 8.64 7.83 3.74
N THR A 31 7.40 7.35 3.87
CA THR A 31 6.99 6.41 4.91
C THR A 31 6.33 5.19 4.28
N VAL A 32 6.49 4.02 4.90
CA VAL A 32 5.72 2.84 4.53
C VAL A 32 4.54 2.73 5.50
N SER A 33 3.33 2.66 4.95
CA SER A 33 2.10 2.41 5.70
C SER A 33 1.62 1.00 5.46
N HIS A 34 1.23 0.32 6.54
CA HIS A 34 0.66 -1.03 6.50
C HIS A 34 -0.84 -0.97 6.81
N PHE A 35 -1.63 -1.58 5.93
CA PHE A 35 -3.08 -1.74 6.08
C PHE A 35 -3.42 -3.23 6.09
N ILE A 36 -4.32 -3.63 6.99
CA ILE A 36 -4.91 -4.97 6.98
C ILE A 36 -6.29 -4.85 6.35
N LEU A 37 -6.51 -5.57 5.26
CA LEU A 37 -7.73 -5.53 4.48
C LEU A 37 -8.45 -6.87 4.54
N GLY A 38 -9.77 -6.84 4.65
CA GLY A 38 -10.66 -7.99 4.57
C GLY A 38 -11.20 -8.20 3.16
N ALA A 39 -11.69 -9.41 2.89
CA ALA A 39 -12.45 -9.67 1.66
C ALA A 39 -13.72 -8.80 1.64
N GLY A 40 -14.00 -8.18 0.49
CA GLY A 40 -15.08 -7.21 0.31
C GLY A 40 -14.69 -5.77 0.57
N ASP A 41 -13.51 -5.50 1.16
CA ASP A 41 -13.03 -4.13 1.34
C ASP A 41 -12.76 -3.47 -0.01
N HIS A 42 -12.99 -2.16 -0.06
CA HIS A 42 -12.63 -1.34 -1.21
C HIS A 42 -11.62 -0.29 -0.78
N ILE A 43 -10.47 -0.25 -1.46
CA ILE A 43 -9.42 0.71 -1.18
C ILE A 43 -9.19 1.60 -2.39
N SER A 44 -9.02 2.90 -2.13
CA SER A 44 -8.61 3.87 -3.14
C SER A 44 -7.34 4.57 -2.69
N ILE A 45 -6.30 4.47 -3.49
CA ILE A 45 -5.05 5.21 -3.31
C ILE A 45 -5.11 6.42 -4.22
N VAL A 46 -4.93 7.60 -3.64
CA VAL A 46 -5.02 8.88 -4.35
C VAL A 46 -3.68 9.58 -4.23
N ASP A 47 -3.09 9.94 -5.36
CA ASP A 47 -1.98 10.89 -5.41
C ASP A 47 -2.58 12.30 -5.42
N PRO A 48 -2.58 13.03 -4.29
CA PRO A 48 -3.26 14.33 -4.22
C PRO A 48 -2.51 15.42 -4.96
N GLU A 49 -1.19 15.27 -5.17
CA GLU A 49 -0.31 16.34 -5.65
C GLU A 49 0.18 16.07 -7.09
N GLY A 50 0.19 14.80 -7.52
CA GLY A 50 0.82 14.41 -8.77
C GLY A 50 2.33 14.32 -8.61
N LEU A 51 2.99 13.68 -9.57
CA LEU A 51 4.44 13.54 -9.67
C LEU A 51 5.09 12.82 -8.48
N GLN A 52 4.30 12.30 -7.54
CA GLN A 52 4.80 11.55 -6.40
C GLN A 52 4.74 10.06 -6.73
N GLU A 53 5.89 9.41 -6.62
CA GLU A 53 5.93 7.97 -6.75
C GLU A 53 5.14 7.30 -5.63
N VAL A 54 4.27 6.36 -6.00
CA VAL A 54 3.56 5.51 -5.05
C VAL A 54 3.82 4.06 -5.40
N GLN A 55 4.48 3.35 -4.48
CA GLN A 55 4.78 1.93 -4.60
C GLN A 55 3.89 1.14 -3.66
N MET A 56 3.50 -0.05 -4.09
CA MET A 56 2.57 -0.91 -3.37
C MET A 56 2.98 -2.38 -3.46
N GLN A 57 2.82 -3.10 -2.36
CA GLN A 57 2.87 -4.56 -2.31
C GLN A 57 1.80 -5.13 -1.40
N VAL A 58 1.24 -6.26 -1.79
CA VAL A 58 0.29 -7.01 -0.98
C VAL A 58 0.77 -8.43 -0.68
N PHE A 59 0.41 -8.91 0.50
CA PHE A 59 0.77 -10.23 1.01
C PHE A 59 -0.46 -10.95 1.54
N ASP A 60 -0.52 -12.27 1.34
CA ASP A 60 -1.56 -13.13 1.88
C ASP A 60 -1.39 -13.34 3.39
N THR A 61 -2.33 -14.05 4.01
CA THR A 61 -2.32 -14.37 5.44
C THR A 61 -1.17 -15.29 5.86
N ARG A 62 -0.41 -15.84 4.89
CA ARG A 62 0.78 -16.67 5.10
C ARG A 62 2.07 -15.89 4.80
N ASN A 63 1.99 -14.56 4.69
CA ASN A 63 3.12 -13.67 4.41
C ASN A 63 3.79 -13.92 3.05
N GLN A 64 3.06 -14.52 2.10
CA GLN A 64 3.52 -14.72 0.74
C GLN A 64 3.02 -13.58 -0.14
N SER A 65 3.81 -13.15 -1.11
CA SER A 65 3.37 -12.13 -2.04
C SER A 65 2.08 -12.53 -2.75
N ALA A 66 1.18 -11.55 -2.86
CA ALA A 66 -0.17 -11.71 -3.33
C ALA A 66 -0.58 -10.63 -4.34
N ASN A 67 0.38 -9.98 -5.01
CA ASN A 67 0.09 -8.89 -5.96
C ASN A 67 -0.83 -9.33 -7.12
N GLN A 68 -0.91 -10.63 -7.40
CA GLN A 68 -1.85 -11.26 -8.35
C GLN A 68 -3.31 -11.14 -7.94
N LEU A 69 -3.59 -10.91 -6.67
CA LEU A 69 -4.95 -10.81 -6.15
C LEU A 69 -5.53 -9.41 -6.30
N LEU A 70 -4.76 -8.46 -6.83
CA LEU A 70 -5.22 -7.13 -7.22
C LEU A 70 -5.48 -7.12 -8.72
N VAL A 71 -6.76 -7.25 -9.09
CA VAL A 71 -7.22 -7.17 -10.48
C VAL A 71 -6.90 -5.78 -11.06
N ASP A 72 -6.52 -5.73 -12.34
CA ASP A 72 -6.21 -4.50 -13.10
C ASP A 72 -4.99 -3.69 -12.64
N ALA A 73 -4.17 -4.22 -11.72
CA ALA A 73 -2.93 -3.57 -11.32
C ALA A 73 -1.81 -3.75 -12.36
N THR A 74 -1.20 -2.65 -12.80
CA THR A 74 0.04 -2.72 -13.59
C THR A 74 1.21 -3.03 -12.67
N ARG A 75 1.90 -4.14 -12.93
CA ARG A 75 3.09 -4.52 -12.17
C ARG A 75 4.32 -3.78 -12.68
N ASP A 76 5.13 -3.31 -11.75
CA ASP A 76 6.38 -2.62 -12.04
C ASP A 76 7.36 -2.86 -10.90
N ALA A 77 8.65 -2.64 -11.16
CA ALA A 77 9.68 -2.79 -10.15
C ALA A 77 9.54 -1.74 -9.05
N THR A 78 9.28 -2.18 -7.82
CA THR A 78 9.16 -1.34 -6.62
C THR A 78 10.43 -1.43 -5.77
N SER A 79 11.60 -1.15 -6.36
CA SER A 79 12.90 -1.49 -5.77
C SER A 79 13.16 -0.88 -4.40
N GLU A 80 12.65 0.33 -4.12
CA GLU A 80 12.84 0.98 -2.82
C GLU A 80 11.94 0.38 -1.73
N LEU A 81 10.65 0.15 -2.04
CA LEU A 81 9.76 -0.56 -1.13
C LEU A 81 10.26 -1.99 -0.85
N ASN A 82 10.76 -2.69 -1.88
CA ASN A 82 11.37 -4.01 -1.73
C ASN A 82 12.53 -4.01 -0.72
N LYS A 83 13.47 -3.08 -0.86
CA LYS A 83 14.61 -2.94 0.08
C LYS A 83 14.13 -2.67 1.50
N TRP A 84 13.13 -1.79 1.64
CA TRP A 84 12.55 -1.49 2.95
C TRP A 84 11.91 -2.72 3.56
N LEU A 85 11.07 -3.45 2.82
CA LEU A 85 10.40 -4.65 3.31
C LEU A 85 11.39 -5.75 3.68
N GLN A 86 12.44 -5.99 2.88
CA GLN A 86 13.51 -6.95 3.17
C GLN A 86 14.26 -6.62 4.47
N SER A 87 14.39 -5.33 4.78
CA SER A 87 15.13 -4.87 5.96
C SER A 87 14.28 -4.82 7.24
N ASN A 88 12.96 -4.71 7.10
CA ASN A 88 12.06 -4.40 8.21
C ASN A 88 10.99 -5.47 8.48
N THR A 89 10.89 -6.51 7.65
CA THR A 89 9.84 -7.53 7.75
C THR A 89 10.38 -8.94 7.46
N PRO A 90 9.72 -10.01 7.94
CA PRO A 90 10.09 -11.39 7.63
C PRO A 90 9.49 -11.90 6.30
N LEU A 91 8.99 -11.01 5.43
CA LEU A 91 8.24 -11.37 4.23
C LEU A 91 9.16 -11.95 3.14
N THR A 92 8.62 -12.84 2.31
CA THR A 92 9.36 -13.46 1.19
C THR A 92 8.74 -13.05 -0.14
N PHE A 93 9.54 -12.43 -1.00
CA PHE A 93 9.13 -11.93 -2.31
C PHE A 93 10.35 -11.63 -3.21
N GLU A 94 10.13 -11.51 -4.51
CA GLU A 94 11.15 -11.11 -5.47
C GLU A 94 11.24 -9.58 -5.61
N GLN A 95 12.42 -9.04 -5.94
CA GLN A 95 12.64 -7.59 -6.05
C GLN A 95 11.84 -6.89 -7.18
N GLN A 96 11.13 -7.64 -8.03
CA GLN A 96 10.26 -7.10 -9.07
C GLN A 96 8.76 -7.26 -8.74
N ASP A 97 8.45 -7.86 -7.59
CA ASP A 97 7.09 -8.25 -7.24
C ASP A 97 6.36 -7.12 -6.51
N GLY A 98 5.91 -6.11 -7.27
CA GLY A 98 5.15 -4.99 -6.75
C GLY A 98 4.35 -4.25 -7.82
N ILE A 99 3.68 -3.20 -7.38
CA ILE A 99 2.82 -2.35 -8.19
C ILE A 99 3.23 -0.90 -7.98
N ARG A 100 3.51 -0.18 -9.07
CA ARG A 100 3.73 1.27 -9.05
C ARG A 100 2.45 1.95 -9.55
N LEU A 101 1.85 2.78 -8.71
CA LEU A 101 0.54 3.41 -8.97
C LEU A 101 0.67 4.83 -9.53
N ALA A 102 1.71 5.54 -9.13
CA ALA A 102 2.00 6.91 -9.51
C ALA A 102 3.53 7.09 -9.61
N GLY A 103 3.97 8.15 -10.28
CA GLY A 103 5.37 8.38 -10.63
C GLY A 103 5.59 9.78 -11.18
N ASP A 104 6.71 10.03 -11.83
CA ASP A 104 7.11 11.33 -12.39
C ASP A 104 6.19 11.87 -13.50
N THR A 105 5.22 11.08 -13.95
CA THR A 105 4.19 11.49 -14.91
C THR A 105 2.76 11.45 -14.34
N SER A 106 2.57 11.18 -13.03
CA SER A 106 1.22 11.13 -12.45
C SER A 106 0.61 12.53 -12.34
N LEU A 107 -0.71 12.58 -12.51
CA LEU A 107 -1.49 13.82 -12.41
C LEU A 107 -2.02 14.01 -10.98
N ALA A 108 -2.16 15.26 -10.56
CA ALA A 108 -2.81 15.58 -9.30
C ALA A 108 -4.23 15.03 -9.24
N GLY A 109 -4.58 14.36 -8.15
CA GLY A 109 -5.87 13.74 -7.93
C GLY A 109 -6.05 12.37 -8.62
N GLN A 110 -5.00 11.84 -9.25
CA GLN A 110 -5.03 10.49 -9.83
C GLN A 110 -5.40 9.48 -8.75
N ARG A 111 -6.36 8.62 -9.08
CA ARG A 111 -6.90 7.60 -8.18
C ARG A 111 -6.76 6.23 -8.80
N THR A 112 -6.25 5.30 -8.01
CA THR A 112 -6.31 3.88 -8.32
C THR A 112 -7.10 3.17 -7.23
N SER A 113 -8.06 2.35 -7.64
CA SER A 113 -9.00 1.71 -6.74
C SER A 113 -8.96 0.19 -6.92
N PHE A 114 -9.01 -0.53 -5.80
CA PHE A 114 -8.99 -1.99 -5.77
C PHE A 114 -10.16 -2.51 -4.94
N THR A 115 -10.75 -3.60 -5.41
CA THR A 115 -11.66 -4.41 -4.61
C THR A 115 -10.90 -5.62 -4.12
N ILE A 116 -10.97 -5.86 -2.81
CA ILE A 116 -10.19 -6.88 -2.14
C ILE A 116 -10.99 -8.18 -2.12
N GLU A 117 -10.55 -9.20 -2.85
CA GLU A 117 -11.25 -10.48 -2.91
C GLU A 117 -10.91 -11.41 -1.73
N HIS A 118 -9.72 -11.22 -1.15
CA HIS A 118 -9.18 -12.06 -0.09
C HIS A 118 -8.56 -11.19 0.99
N SER A 119 -8.50 -11.66 2.24
CA SER A 119 -7.81 -10.90 3.28
C SER A 119 -6.32 -10.75 2.97
N LEU A 120 -5.81 -9.51 3.03
CA LEU A 120 -4.47 -9.14 2.62
C LEU A 120 -3.82 -8.17 3.60
N SER A 121 -2.49 -8.24 3.68
CA SER A 121 -1.66 -7.16 4.22
C SER A 121 -1.16 -6.31 3.06
N LEU A 122 -1.47 -5.03 3.09
CA LEU A 122 -1.09 -4.05 2.08
C LEU A 122 -0.03 -3.09 2.62
N TYR A 123 1.08 -2.97 1.92
CA TYR A 123 2.13 -1.99 2.18
C TYR A 123 2.15 -0.94 1.07
N VAL A 124 2.12 0.34 1.45
CA VAL A 124 2.16 1.48 0.52
C VAL A 124 3.28 2.43 0.93
N ALA A 125 4.08 2.88 -0.03
CA ALA A 125 5.18 3.83 0.14
C ALA A 125 5.09 5.00 -0.84
#